data_AF-A0A7W6D0F0-F1
#
_entry.id   AF-A0A7W6D0F0-F1
#
_cell.length_a   1.000
_cell.length_b   1.000
_cell.length_c   1.000
_cell.angle_alpha   90.00
_cell.angle_beta   90.00
_cell.angle_gamma   90.00
#
_symmetry.space_group_name_H-M   'P 1'
#
loop_
_entity.id
_entity.type
_entity.pdbx_description
1 polymer ?
#
loop_
_entity_poly.entity_id
_entity_poly.type
_entity_poly.pdbx_seq_one_letter_code
_entity_poly.pdbx_strand_id
1 'polypeptide(L)' 'MLVSEFAKRFRLGQVEENRLRKLLGPIAKEIDLLRNAGK' A
#
# COMPACT_ATOMS: atom_id res chain seq x y z
N MET A 1 -7.87 5.00 -2.54
CA MET A 1 -7.78 3.74 -3.32
C MET A 1 -7.59 2.58 -2.36
N LEU A 2 -7.97 1.37 -2.74
CA LEU A 2 -7.70 0.18 -1.92
C LEU A 2 -6.19 -0.09 -1.89
N VAL A 3 -5.66 -0.43 -0.72
CA VAL A 3 -4.23 -0.78 -0.59
C VAL A 3 -3.88 -2.00 -1.43
N SER A 4 -4.80 -2.96 -1.56
CA SER A 4 -4.63 -4.15 -2.41
C SER A 4 -4.58 -3.81 -3.91
N GLU A 5 -5.36 -2.84 -4.38
CA GLU A 5 -5.29 -2.36 -5.76
C GLU A 5 -3.96 -1.66 -6.04
N PHE A 6 -3.51 -0.82 -5.11
CA PHE A 6 -2.19 -0.20 -5.19
C PHE A 6 -1.08 -1.25 -5.21
N ALA A 7 -1.11 -2.22 -4.30
CA ALA A 7 -0.13 -3.29 -4.22
C ALA A 7 -0.05 -4.09 -5.53
N LYS A 8 -1.20 -4.42 -6.14
CA LYS A 8 -1.25 -5.06 -7.46
C LYS A 8 -0.62 -4.20 -8.56
N ARG A 9 -0.96 -2.91 -8.63
CA ARG A 9 -0.46 -1.97 -9.65
C ARG A 9 1.06 -1.79 -9.58
N PHE A 10 1.61 -1.75 -8.36
CA PHE A 10 3.05 -1.54 -8.12
C PHE A 10 3.83 -2.85 -7.86
N ARG A 11 3.19 -4.01 -8.03
CA ARG A 11 3.79 -5.35 -7.82
C ARG A 11 4.42 -5.52 -6.43
N LEU A 12 3.77 -4.97 -5.41
CA LEU A 12 4.21 -5.13 -4.03
C LEU A 12 3.94 -6.55 -3.55
N GLY A 13 4.88 -7.09 -2.79
CA GLY A 13 4.71 -8.39 -2.14
C GLY A 13 3.70 -8.31 -0.99
N GLN A 14 3.20 -9.48 -0.58
CA GLN A 14 2.22 -9.60 0.51
C GLN A 14 2.70 -8.96 1.83
N VAL A 15 4.00 -9.04 2.11
CA VAL A 15 4.61 -8.45 3.31
C VAL A 15 4.43 -6.94 3.31
N GLU A 16 4.71 -6.30 2.17
CA GLU A 16 4.65 -4.86 2.04
C GLU A 16 3.21 -4.35 1.95
N GLU A 17 2.33 -5.05 1.23
CA GLU A 17 0.89 -4.78 1.25
C GLU A 17 0.35 -4.81 2.70
N ASN A 18 0.68 -5.85 3.46
CA ASN A 18 0.24 -5.99 4.85
C ASN A 18 0.79 -4.86 5.73
N ARG A 19 2.03 -4.43 5.49
CA ARG A 19 2.62 -3.29 6.20
C ARG A 19 1.86 -2.00 5.89
N LEU A 20 1.63 -1.71 4.62
CA LEU A 20 0.87 -0.53 4.19
C LEU A 20 -0.55 -0.56 4.75
N ARG A 21 -1.22 -1.72 4.72
CA ARG A 21 -2.57 -1.89 5.27
C ARG A 21 -2.62 -1.66 6.77
N LYS A 22 -1.59 -2.11 7.51
CA LYS A 22 -1.47 -1.88 8.96
C LYS A 22 -1.20 -0.41 9.29
N LEU A 23 -0.43 0.28 8.44
CA LEU A 23 -0.05 1.67 8.66
C LEU A 23 -1.16 2.67 8.29
N LEU A 24 -1.81 2.46 7.15
CA LEU A 24 -2.71 3.45 6.52
C LEU A 24 -4.17 2.99 6.51
N GLY A 25 -4.46 1.76 6.92
CA GLY A 25 -5.76 1.13 6.78
C GLY A 25 -5.98 0.50 5.40
N PRO A 26 -7.16 -0.11 5.15
CA PRO A 26 -7.48 -0.78 3.89
C PRO A 26 -7.69 0.19 2.71
N ILE A 27 -8.00 1.45 2.99
CA ILE A 27 -8.18 2.52 2.01
C ILE A 27 -7.27 3.68 2.40
N ALA A 28 -6.46 4.14 1.46
CA ALA A 28 -5.55 5.27 1.67
C ALA A 28 -5.51 6.20 0.45
N LYS A 29 -4.96 7.41 0.63
CA LYS A 29 -4.65 8.31 -0.49
C LYS A 29 -3.44 7.75 -1.24
N GLU A 30 -3.44 7.86 -2.56
CA GLU A 30 -2.34 7.36 -3.40
C GLU A 30 -0.99 8.01 -3.02
N ILE A 31 -0.99 9.30 -2.67
CA ILE A 31 0.21 10.00 -2.22
C ILE A 31 0.81 9.41 -0.93
N ASP A 32 -0.04 8.96 0.00
CA ASP A 32 0.41 8.35 1.25
C ASP A 32 0.97 6.96 0.99
N LEU A 33 0.40 6.21 0.05
CA LEU A 33 0.91 4.91 -0.39
C LEU A 33 2.27 5.04 -1.08
N LEU A 34 2.42 5.99 -2.01
CA LEU A 34 3.69 6.28 -2.70
C LEU A 34 4.80 6.68 -1.72
N ARG A 35 4.47 7.44 -0.65
CA ARG A 35 5.44 7.86 0.38
C ARG A 35 5.89 6.74 1.32
N ASN A 36 5.12 5.67 1.42
CA ASN A 36 5.34 4.58 2.38
C ASN A 36 5.68 3.23 1.71
N ALA A 37 5.54 3.11 0.40
CA ALA A 37 6.05 1.98 -0.38
C ALA A 37 7.57 2.09 -0.55
N GLY A 38 8.28 0.96 -0.55
CA GLY A 38 9.73 0.85 -0.76
C GLY A 38 10.63 1.24 0.42
N LYS A 39 10.05 1.73 1.54
CA LYS A 39 10.77 1.82 2.84
C LYS A 39 10.86 0.47 3.52
#